data_AF-A0A6I9PWH4-F1
#
_entry.id   AF-A0A6I9PWH4-F1
#
_cell.length_a   1.000
_cell.length_b   1.000
_cell.length_c   1.000
_cell.angle_alpha   90.00
_cell.angle_beta   90.00
_cell.angle_gamma   90.00
#
_symmetry.space_group_name_H-M   'P 1'
#
loop_
_entity.id
_entity.type
_entity.pdbx_description
1 polymer ?
#
loop_
_entity_poly.entity_id
_entity_poly.type
_entity_poly.pdbx_seq_one_letter_code
_entity_poly.pdbx_strand_id
1 'polypeptide(L)'
;MNSPLVLSIVASKIKKLSVSYSLPSVCSPSGDESPSALALDFGDDVILKRAVTKQLLITNQTAIPAAFTIEAEYFNCHASKPNKQSGKRSTYVKKPLHSVQAKKVEEKAQEEFVSGLLAHGKGAAFLVLPQNGILGAFETQTVDVTAYTEMWGEYRDLLVCKV
;
A
#
# COMPACT_ATOMS: atom_id res chain seq x y z
N MET A 1 -31.05 -54.52 27.07
CA MET A 1 -31.27 -53.07 26.91
C MET A 1 -30.23 -52.51 25.98
N ASN A 2 -30.67 -51.60 25.12
CA ASN A 2 -30.02 -51.06 23.93
C ASN A 2 -28.62 -50.50 24.20
N SER A 3 -27.67 -50.85 23.34
CA SER A 3 -26.31 -50.29 23.33
C SER A 3 -26.36 -48.76 23.19
N PRO A 4 -25.56 -48.00 23.97
CA PRO A 4 -25.61 -46.54 23.95
C PRO A 4 -25.13 -45.98 22.61
N LEU A 5 -25.76 -44.86 22.19
CA LEU A 5 -25.41 -44.15 20.96
C LEU A 5 -24.16 -43.29 21.20
N VAL A 6 -23.09 -43.55 20.44
CA VAL A 6 -21.86 -42.75 20.52
C VAL A 6 -22.01 -41.53 19.62
N LEU A 7 -21.99 -40.34 20.23
CA LEU A 7 -21.94 -39.07 19.51
C LEU A 7 -20.48 -38.63 19.41
N SER A 8 -19.98 -38.45 18.18
CA SER A 8 -18.65 -37.89 17.94
C SER A 8 -18.76 -36.64 17.07
N ILE A 9 -18.07 -35.57 17.46
CA ILE A 9 -17.95 -34.33 16.69
C ILE A 9 -16.47 -34.17 16.33
N VAL A 10 -16.19 -34.06 15.04
CA VAL A 10 -14.86 -33.69 14.54
C VAL A 10 -14.93 -32.23 14.13
N ALA A 11 -14.39 -31.34 14.96
CA ALA A 11 -14.26 -29.94 14.60
C ALA A 11 -13.12 -29.77 13.57
N SER A 12 -13.38 -29.01 12.51
CA SER A 12 -12.41 -28.67 11.47
C SER A 12 -11.18 -27.97 12.06
N LYS A 13 -10.00 -28.13 11.43
CA LYS A 13 -8.82 -27.33 11.78
C LYS A 13 -9.14 -25.84 11.72
N ILE A 14 -8.68 -25.09 12.71
CA ILE A 14 -8.81 -23.62 12.76
C ILE A 14 -8.30 -23.02 11.44
N LYS A 15 -9.16 -22.27 10.75
CA LYS A 15 -8.74 -21.46 9.60
C LYS A 15 -8.02 -20.24 10.15
N LYS A 16 -6.76 -20.05 9.76
CA LYS A 16 -6.01 -18.83 10.06
C LYS A 16 -6.59 -17.67 9.25
N LEU A 17 -6.36 -16.44 9.71
CA LEU A 17 -6.67 -15.24 8.94
C LEU A 17 -6.00 -15.31 7.57
N SER A 18 -6.72 -14.92 6.53
CA SER A 18 -6.27 -15.04 5.14
C SER A 18 -6.65 -13.78 4.37
N VAL A 19 -5.68 -13.20 3.70
CA VAL A 19 -5.85 -12.04 2.80
C VAL A 19 -5.44 -12.44 1.40
N SER A 20 -6.24 -12.04 0.41
CA SER A 20 -5.92 -12.19 -1.01
C SER A 20 -5.62 -10.84 -1.65
N TYR A 21 -4.88 -10.85 -2.75
CA TYR A 21 -4.50 -9.66 -3.51
C TYR A 21 -5.04 -9.72 -4.93
N SER A 22 -5.42 -8.57 -5.49
CA SER A 22 -5.78 -8.45 -6.91
C SER A 22 -5.41 -7.08 -7.47
N LEU A 23 -5.24 -6.99 -8.79
CA LEU A 23 -4.89 -5.75 -9.50
C LEU A 23 -6.14 -5.17 -10.20
N PRO A 24 -6.40 -3.84 -10.14
CA PRO A 24 -7.64 -3.25 -10.68
C PRO A 24 -7.84 -3.30 -12.21
N SER A 25 -6.88 -3.80 -12.99
CA SER A 25 -7.05 -3.94 -14.43
C SER A 25 -6.00 -4.90 -15.00
N VAL A 26 -6.38 -6.18 -15.13
CA VAL A 26 -5.85 -7.05 -16.18
C VAL A 26 -7.08 -7.68 -16.83
N CYS A 27 -7.45 -7.19 -18.01
CA CYS A 27 -8.33 -7.94 -18.88
C CYS A 27 -7.61 -9.26 -19.20
N SER A 28 -8.13 -10.37 -18.71
CA SER A 28 -7.49 -11.67 -18.81
C SER A 28 -7.31 -12.10 -20.27
N PRO A 29 -6.13 -12.61 -20.67
CA PRO A 29 -6.10 -13.66 -21.66
C PRO A 29 -6.15 -15.01 -20.94
N SER A 30 -7.20 -15.78 -21.25
CA SER A 30 -7.28 -17.25 -21.27
C SER A 30 -6.80 -18.06 -20.05
N GLY A 31 -7.66 -19.00 -19.63
CA GLY A 31 -7.37 -19.95 -18.57
C GLY A 31 -6.13 -20.83 -18.81
N ASP A 32 -5.72 -21.47 -17.71
CA ASP A 32 -4.48 -22.23 -17.51
C ASP A 32 -3.22 -21.38 -17.36
N GLU A 33 -3.09 -20.71 -16.22
CA GLU A 33 -1.76 -20.38 -15.71
C GLU A 33 -1.70 -20.66 -14.20
N SER A 34 -0.67 -21.39 -13.80
CA SER A 34 -0.16 -21.53 -12.43
C SER A 34 -0.23 -20.21 -11.67
N PRO A 35 -0.26 -20.20 -10.32
CA PRO A 35 -0.25 -18.95 -9.54
C PRO A 35 1.11 -18.26 -9.69
N SER A 36 1.32 -17.60 -10.82
CA SER A 36 2.40 -16.66 -11.04
C SER A 36 2.31 -15.64 -9.92
N ALA A 37 3.42 -15.44 -9.22
CA ALA A 37 3.48 -14.48 -8.12
C ALA A 37 2.91 -13.14 -8.59
N LEU A 38 1.88 -12.64 -7.91
CA LEU A 38 1.23 -11.39 -8.28
C LEU A 38 2.26 -10.25 -8.21
N ALA A 39 2.67 -9.75 -9.37
CA ALA A 39 3.71 -8.73 -9.49
C ALA A 39 3.07 -7.38 -9.86
N LEU A 40 3.39 -6.35 -9.08
CA LEU A 40 2.96 -4.99 -9.35
C LEU A 40 4.03 -4.28 -10.19
N ASP A 41 3.78 -4.20 -11.50
CA ASP A 41 4.72 -3.58 -12.44
C ASP A 41 4.48 -2.06 -12.59
N PHE A 42 5.56 -1.30 -12.42
CA PHE A 42 5.60 0.15 -12.55
C PHE A 42 6.01 0.62 -13.95
N GLY A 43 6.42 -0.31 -14.83
CA GLY A 43 6.84 -0.08 -16.22
C GLY A 43 8.31 0.31 -16.36
N ASP A 44 8.76 0.37 -17.61
CA ASP A 44 10.18 0.61 -17.95
C ASP A 44 10.57 2.11 -17.97
N ASP A 45 9.58 3.01 -18.03
CA ASP A 45 9.77 4.47 -18.16
C ASP A 45 9.62 5.22 -16.82
N VAL A 46 10.13 4.66 -15.72
CA VAL A 46 10.11 5.36 -14.41
C VAL A 46 11.12 6.51 -14.44
N ILE A 47 10.61 7.72 -14.64
CA ILE A 47 11.41 8.96 -14.62
C ILE A 47 11.94 9.19 -13.20
N LEU A 48 13.25 9.43 -13.07
CA LEU A 48 13.90 9.73 -11.80
C LEU A 48 13.19 10.87 -11.06
N LYS A 49 13.06 10.73 -9.75
CA LYS A 49 12.42 11.68 -8.81
C LYS A 49 10.93 11.91 -9.07
N ARG A 50 10.31 11.19 -10.01
CA ARG A 50 8.87 11.22 -10.25
C ARG A 50 8.19 10.07 -9.53
N ALA A 51 7.07 10.37 -8.87
CA ALA A 51 6.22 9.37 -8.26
C ALA A 51 5.45 8.58 -9.34
N VAL A 52 5.49 7.25 -9.26
CA VAL A 52 4.60 6.38 -10.04
C VAL A 52 3.74 5.59 -9.07
N THR A 53 2.43 5.82 -9.10
CA THR A 53 1.47 5.17 -8.20
C THR A 53 0.67 4.10 -8.95
N LYS A 54 0.53 2.93 -8.33
CA LYS A 54 -0.29 1.81 -8.79
C LYS A 54 -1.20 1.37 -7.65
N GLN A 55 -2.36 0.82 -8.00
CA GLN A 55 -3.34 0.36 -7.04
C GLN A 55 -3.28 -1.17 -6.89
N LEU A 56 -3.45 -1.62 -5.66
CA LEU A 56 -3.54 -3.00 -5.24
C LEU A 56 -4.81 -3.16 -4.40
N LEU A 57 -5.62 -4.16 -4.71
CA LEU A 57 -6.78 -4.52 -3.90
C LEU A 57 -6.38 -5.62 -2.93
N ILE A 58 -6.69 -5.42 -1.65
CA ILE A 58 -6.57 -6.44 -0.60
C ILE A 58 -7.96 -6.87 -0.15
N THR A 59 -8.19 -8.16 0.00
CA THR A 59 -9.49 -8.70 0.42
C THR A 59 -9.32 -9.65 1.59
N ASN A 60 -10.07 -9.41 2.68
CA ASN A 60 -10.17 -10.34 3.79
C ASN A 60 -10.98 -11.55 3.31
N GLN A 61 -10.47 -12.76 3.46
CA GLN A 61 -11.21 -13.98 3.11
C GLN A 61 -11.91 -14.61 4.32
N THR A 62 -11.96 -13.90 5.44
CA THR A 62 -12.53 -14.38 6.70
C THR A 62 -13.73 -13.53 7.14
N ALA A 63 -14.58 -14.14 7.97
CA ALA A 63 -15.75 -13.49 8.55
C ALA A 63 -15.44 -12.62 9.77
N ILE A 64 -14.15 -12.45 10.12
CA ILE A 64 -13.71 -11.73 11.32
C ILE A 64 -12.90 -10.51 10.85
N PRO A 65 -13.21 -9.30 11.37
CA PRO A 65 -12.38 -8.14 11.13
C PRO A 65 -10.95 -8.36 11.63
N ALA A 66 -9.97 -8.02 10.80
CA ALA A 66 -8.55 -8.17 11.12
C ALA A 66 -7.82 -6.85 10.92
N ALA A 67 -6.97 -6.48 11.88
CA ALA A 67 -6.04 -5.38 11.66
C ALA A 67 -4.98 -5.82 10.66
N PHE A 68 -4.59 -4.95 9.74
CA PHE A 68 -3.54 -5.25 8.78
C PHE A 68 -2.45 -4.20 8.81
N THR A 69 -1.25 -4.59 8.40
CA THR A 69 -0.11 -3.70 8.11
C THR A 69 0.61 -4.18 6.85
N ILE A 70 0.79 -3.29 5.87
CA ILE A 70 1.42 -3.59 4.59
C ILE A 70 2.64 -2.70 4.41
N GLU A 71 3.79 -3.29 4.12
CA GLU A 71 5.02 -2.56 3.89
C GLU A 71 5.93 -3.31 2.90
N ALA A 72 6.82 -2.56 2.25
CA ALA A 72 7.89 -3.15 1.46
C ALA A 72 8.97 -3.73 2.39
N GLU A 73 9.57 -4.85 2.03
CA GLU A 73 10.54 -5.53 2.91
C GLU A 73 11.86 -4.75 3.02
N TYR A 74 12.45 -4.37 1.89
CA TYR A 74 13.76 -3.71 1.87
C TYR A 74 13.67 -2.20 1.66
N PHE A 75 12.91 -1.73 0.68
CA PHE A 75 12.76 -0.32 0.31
C PHE A 75 11.55 0.33 1.02
N ASN A 76 11.31 -0.05 2.27
CA ASN A 76 10.31 0.58 3.11
C ASN A 76 10.57 2.07 3.33
N CYS A 77 9.47 2.79 3.55
CA CYS A 77 9.45 4.20 3.84
C CYS A 77 8.90 4.42 5.24
N HIS A 78 9.74 4.92 6.16
CA HIS A 78 9.28 5.39 7.47
C HIS A 78 9.08 6.91 7.45
N ALA A 79 8.50 7.46 6.38
CA ALA A 79 8.15 8.87 6.35
C ALA A 79 6.69 9.03 6.78
N SER A 80 6.49 9.49 8.01
CA SER A 80 5.21 10.11 8.36
C SER A 80 4.97 11.26 7.38
N LYS A 81 3.87 11.26 6.63
CA LYS A 81 3.46 12.46 5.88
C LYS A 81 3.56 13.67 6.82
N PRO A 82 4.11 14.82 6.38
CA PRO A 82 4.07 16.02 7.20
C PRO A 82 2.60 16.29 7.53
N ASN A 83 2.26 16.14 8.80
CA ASN A 83 0.93 16.45 9.32
C ASN A 83 0.62 17.89 8.86
N LYS A 84 -0.49 18.09 8.13
CA LYS A 84 -0.97 19.45 7.76
C LYS A 84 -1.52 20.19 9.00
N GLN A 85 -0.87 20.05 10.15
CA GLN A 85 -1.20 20.71 11.40
C GLN A 85 0.05 21.42 11.94
N SER A 86 0.39 22.55 11.32
CA SER A 86 0.95 23.66 12.08
C SER A 86 -0.04 24.80 12.02
N GLY A 87 -1.05 24.74 12.89
CA GLY A 87 -1.85 25.91 13.23
C GLY A 87 -0.98 26.94 13.93
N LYS A 88 -0.35 27.83 13.16
CA LYS A 88 0.11 29.12 13.66
C LYS A 88 -0.69 30.20 12.95
N ARG A 89 -1.59 30.80 13.72
CA ARG A 89 -2.37 32.01 13.39
C ARG A 89 -1.47 33.02 12.69
N SER A 90 -1.77 33.34 11.45
CA SER A 90 -1.32 34.58 10.81
C SER A 90 -2.54 35.23 10.16
N THR A 91 -3.16 36.15 10.91
CA THR A 91 -4.12 37.12 10.41
C THR A 91 -3.38 38.12 9.54
N TYR A 92 -3.28 37.87 8.23
CA TYR A 92 -2.98 38.93 7.26
C TYR A 92 -3.74 38.70 5.95
N VAL A 93 -4.69 39.61 5.72
CA VAL A 93 -5.32 40.08 4.49
C VAL A 93 -5.13 39.22 3.22
N LYS A 94 -6.25 38.66 2.74
CA LYS A 94 -6.39 37.99 1.45
C LYS A 94 -6.04 38.95 0.30
N LYS A 95 -5.02 38.61 -0.49
CA LYS A 95 -4.83 39.11 -1.87
C LYS A 95 -5.01 37.95 -2.87
N PRO A 96 -5.77 38.11 -3.96
CA PRO A 96 -6.13 37.03 -4.87
C PRO A 96 -5.13 36.86 -6.03
N LEU A 97 -3.85 36.57 -5.74
CA LEU A 97 -2.80 36.46 -6.79
C LEU A 97 -1.91 35.21 -6.70
N HIS A 98 -2.30 34.18 -5.93
CA HIS A 98 -1.31 33.24 -5.39
C HIS A 98 -1.40 31.79 -5.89
N SER A 99 -1.95 31.51 -7.09
CA SER A 99 -1.95 30.13 -7.63
C SER A 99 -0.54 29.65 -8.00
N VAL A 100 0.28 30.53 -8.59
CA VAL A 100 1.66 30.21 -9.01
C VAL A 100 2.58 29.97 -7.81
N GLN A 101 2.47 30.81 -6.78
CA GLN A 101 3.26 30.68 -5.56
C GLN A 101 2.77 29.51 -4.67
N ALA A 102 1.48 29.17 -4.67
CA ALA A 102 0.99 27.96 -3.99
C ALA A 102 1.52 26.68 -4.65
N LYS A 103 1.59 26.65 -5.99
CA LYS A 103 2.13 25.52 -6.74
C LYS A 103 3.63 25.30 -6.45
N LYS A 104 4.41 26.38 -6.39
CA LYS A 104 5.85 26.33 -6.06
C LYS A 104 6.13 25.84 -4.64
N VAL A 105 5.25 26.15 -3.69
CA VAL A 105 5.37 25.69 -2.30
C VAL A 105 5.03 24.19 -2.18
N GLU A 106 4.00 23.73 -2.89
CA GLU A 106 3.64 22.30 -2.91
C GLU A 106 4.71 21.45 -3.60
N GLU A 107 5.27 21.92 -4.71
CA GLU A 107 6.36 21.24 -5.43
C GLU A 107 7.61 21.10 -4.55
N LYS A 108 8.00 22.17 -3.86
CA LYS A 108 9.12 22.13 -2.90
C LYS A 108 8.85 21.17 -1.74
N ALA A 109 7.63 21.16 -1.20
CA ALA A 109 7.26 20.23 -0.14
C ALA A 109 7.26 18.77 -0.61
N GLN A 110 6.86 18.52 -1.85
CA GLN A 110 6.93 17.20 -2.47
C GLN A 110 8.38 16.78 -2.69
N GLU A 111 9.25 17.66 -3.18
CA GLU A 111 10.69 17.39 -3.32
C GLU A 111 11.34 17.07 -1.96
N GLU A 112 11.06 17.86 -0.93
CA GLU A 112 11.55 17.62 0.43
C GLU A 112 11.04 16.28 0.99
N PHE A 113 9.77 15.94 0.73
CA PHE A 113 9.20 14.65 1.11
C PHE A 113 9.87 13.47 0.40
N VAL A 114 10.04 13.56 -0.92
CA VAL A 114 10.71 12.53 -1.74
C VAL A 114 12.18 12.37 -1.34
N SER A 115 12.87 13.49 -1.10
CA SER A 115 14.22 13.49 -0.55
C SER A 115 14.29 12.76 0.79
N GLY A 116 13.30 13.00 1.68
CA GLY A 116 13.17 12.27 2.94
C GLY A 116 12.97 10.76 2.78
N LEU A 117 12.16 10.33 1.80
CA LEU A 117 11.95 8.90 1.50
C LEU A 117 13.23 8.22 1.01
N LEU A 118 14.02 8.91 0.20
CA LEU A 118 15.22 8.38 -0.46
C LEU A 118 16.52 8.64 0.34
N ALA A 119 16.46 9.39 1.44
CA ALA A 119 17.60 9.76 2.28
C ALA A 119 18.40 8.56 2.82
N HIS A 120 17.78 7.37 2.89
CA HIS A 120 18.44 6.14 3.29
C HIS A 120 19.49 5.63 2.28
N GLY A 121 19.63 6.27 1.11
CA GLY A 121 20.68 5.97 0.13
C GLY A 121 20.47 4.65 -0.62
N LYS A 122 19.27 4.05 -0.54
CA LYS A 122 18.94 2.78 -1.20
C LYS A 122 18.64 2.93 -2.70
N GLY A 123 18.54 4.16 -3.21
CA GLY A 123 18.26 4.46 -4.62
C GLY A 123 16.80 4.38 -5.05
N ALA A 124 15.97 3.63 -4.32
CA ALA A 124 14.53 3.55 -4.51
C ALA A 124 13.79 3.47 -3.17
N ALA A 125 12.49 3.75 -3.21
CA ALA A 125 11.60 3.70 -2.05
C ALA A 125 10.16 3.37 -2.50
N PHE A 126 9.49 2.44 -1.82
CA PHE A 126 8.08 2.11 -2.06
C PHE A 126 7.22 2.60 -0.89
N LEU A 127 6.32 3.54 -1.16
CA LEU A 127 5.38 4.09 -0.20
C LEU A 127 3.99 3.45 -0.37
N VAL A 128 3.46 2.88 0.71
CA VAL A 128 2.16 2.19 0.72
C VAL A 128 1.14 3.00 1.52
N LEU A 129 -0.05 3.22 0.94
CA LEU A 129 -1.12 3.98 1.56
C LEU A 129 -2.50 3.37 1.27
N PRO A 130 -3.34 3.07 2.28
CA PRO A 130 -3.01 3.06 3.70
C PRO A 130 -2.02 1.94 4.05
N GLN A 131 -1.03 2.25 4.90
CA GLN A 131 -0.06 1.25 5.38
C GLN A 131 -0.67 0.31 6.43
N ASN A 132 -1.64 0.79 7.19
CA ASN A 132 -2.33 0.03 8.23
C ASN A 132 -3.81 0.38 8.27
N GLY A 133 -4.60 -0.52 8.85
CA GLY A 133 -6.04 -0.33 8.99
C GLY A 133 -6.70 -1.56 9.58
N ILE A 134 -8.04 -1.58 9.53
CA ILE A 134 -8.86 -2.75 9.87
C ILE A 134 -9.57 -3.17 8.59
N LEU A 135 -9.39 -4.43 8.20
CA LEU A 135 -10.07 -5.06 7.09
C LEU A 135 -11.25 -5.86 7.66
N GLY A 136 -12.47 -5.42 7.38
CA GLY A 136 -13.70 -6.04 7.83
C GLY A 136 -13.91 -7.44 7.26
N ALA A 137 -14.98 -8.09 7.71
CA ALA A 137 -15.37 -9.42 7.25
C ALA A 137 -15.65 -9.41 5.74
N PHE A 138 -14.93 -10.21 4.97
CA PHE A 138 -15.02 -10.25 3.50
C PHE A 138 -14.84 -8.89 2.79
N GLU A 139 -14.26 -7.90 3.49
CA GLU A 139 -14.08 -6.56 2.95
C GLU A 139 -12.92 -6.52 1.97
N THR A 140 -13.07 -5.70 0.92
CA THR A 140 -12.00 -5.37 -0.02
C THR A 140 -11.61 -3.91 0.14
N GLN A 141 -10.32 -3.64 0.26
CA GLN A 141 -9.77 -2.31 0.38
C GLN A 141 -8.73 -2.05 -0.72
N THR A 142 -8.74 -0.83 -1.25
CA THR A 142 -7.73 -0.38 -2.20
C THR A 142 -6.54 0.23 -1.45
N VAL A 143 -5.35 -0.19 -1.85
CA VAL A 143 -4.06 0.29 -1.36
C VAL A 143 -3.27 0.85 -2.53
N ASP A 144 -2.83 2.08 -2.40
CA ASP A 144 -1.92 2.74 -3.32
C ASP A 144 -0.48 2.39 -2.96
N VAL A 145 0.28 1.87 -3.93
CA VAL A 145 1.73 1.68 -3.83
C VAL A 145 2.39 2.68 -4.77
N THR A 146 3.21 3.55 -4.22
CA THR A 146 3.92 4.60 -4.96
C THR A 146 5.41 4.31 -4.95
N ALA A 147 5.99 4.15 -6.14
CA ALA A 147 7.42 3.99 -6.32
C ALA A 147 8.10 5.35 -6.51
N TYR A 148 9.25 5.52 -5.87
CA TYR A 148 10.17 6.63 -6.05
C TYR A 148 11.56 6.07 -6.35
N THR A 149 12.27 6.67 -7.30
CA THR A 149 13.64 6.29 -7.68
C THR A 149 14.52 7.52 -7.85
N GLU A 150 15.77 7.46 -7.38
CA GLU A 150 16.78 8.50 -7.60
C GLU A 150 17.89 8.08 -8.56
N MET A 151 18.10 6.77 -8.73
CA MET A 151 19.14 6.21 -9.59
C MET A 151 18.53 5.27 -10.63
N TRP A 152 19.17 5.18 -11.79
CA TRP A 152 18.83 4.18 -12.79
C TRP A 152 19.15 2.78 -12.27
N GLY A 153 18.31 1.83 -12.64
CA GLY A 153 18.48 0.44 -12.26
C GLY A 153 17.16 -0.29 -12.19
N GLU A 154 17.25 -1.59 -11.98
CA GLU A 154 16.11 -2.45 -11.75
C GLU A 154 15.93 -2.67 -10.25
N TYR A 155 14.77 -2.29 -9.72
CA TYR A 155 14.43 -2.42 -8.31
C TYR A 155 13.26 -3.38 -8.15
N ARG A 156 13.45 -4.41 -7.31
CA ARG A 156 12.42 -5.38 -6.96
C ARG A 156 12.37 -5.53 -5.45
N ASP A 157 11.17 -5.70 -4.91
CA ASP A 157 10.94 -5.89 -3.49
C ASP A 157 9.72 -6.77 -3.25
N LEU A 158 9.61 -7.30 -2.04
CA LEU A 158 8.44 -8.02 -1.57
C LEU A 158 7.54 -7.07 -0.78
N LEU A 159 6.24 -7.07 -1.13
CA LEU A 159 5.22 -6.38 -0.36
C LEU A 159 4.63 -7.35 0.67
N VAL A 160 4.87 -7.08 1.95
CA VAL A 160 4.48 -7.96 3.04
C VAL A 160 3.24 -7.39 3.73
N CYS A 161 2.13 -8.14 3.70
CA CYS A 161 0.96 -7.87 4.55
C CYS A 161 0.99 -8.75 5.79
N LYS A 162 0.88 -8.13 6.95
CA LYS A 162 0.75 -8.77 8.26
C LYS A 162 -0.68 -8.57 8.75
N VAL A 163 -1.34 -9.66 9.16
CA VAL A 163 -2.71 -9.72 9.72
C VAL A 163 -2.79 -10.55 10.98
#